data_AF-A0A9E6JAV2-F1
#
_entry.id   AF-A0A9E6JAV2-F1
#
_cell.length_a   1.000
_cell.length_b   1.000
_cell.length_c   1.000
_cell.angle_alpha   90.00
_cell.angle_beta   90.00
_cell.angle_gamma   90.00
#
_symmetry.space_group_name_H-M   'P 1'
#
loop_
_entity.id
_entity.type
_entity.pdbx_description
1 polymer ?
#
loop_
_entity_poly.entity_id
_entity_poly.type
_entity_poly.pdbx_seq_one_letter_code
_entity_poly.pdbx_strand_id
1 'polypeptide(L)'
;MKGIVLVNSASYDGTDLAPFHGVHLTSKDLSDKALIQSIRHSGAQYLAASCHNEQEIELANQAGCDFITISPVEATNSHPDATPIGWQCFAEQSKLANMPTFALGGQSTHNVEHAQSYGAHGVAGISGFWHVES
;
A
#
# COMPACT_ATOMS: atom_id res chain seq x y z
N MET A 1 -20.34 -3.50 9.06
CA MET A 1 -19.67 -2.49 8.22
C MET A 1 -19.19 -3.21 6.97
N LYS A 2 -19.50 -2.74 5.75
CA LYS A 2 -19.01 -3.38 4.52
C LYS A 2 -17.61 -2.82 4.24
N GLY A 3 -16.60 -3.68 4.13
CA GLY A 3 -15.22 -3.25 3.89
C GLY A 3 -15.02 -2.73 2.46
N ILE A 4 -13.97 -1.92 2.28
CA ILE A 4 -13.47 -1.53 0.96
C ILE A 4 -12.62 -2.69 0.44
N VAL A 5 -12.85 -3.08 -0.81
CA VAL A 5 -12.10 -4.14 -1.48
C VAL A 5 -11.41 -3.54 -2.69
N LEU A 6 -10.09 -3.66 -2.77
CA LEU A 6 -9.27 -3.21 -3.89
C LEU A 6 -8.68 -4.43 -4.61
N VAL A 7 -8.49 -4.33 -5.92
CA VAL A 7 -7.74 -5.31 -6.70
C VAL A 7 -6.29 -4.88 -6.84
N ASN A 8 -5.35 -5.81 -6.73
CA ASN A 8 -3.94 -5.52 -7.02
C ASN A 8 -3.75 -5.35 -8.53
N SER A 9 -3.02 -4.33 -8.98
CA SER A 9 -2.82 -4.07 -10.41
C SER A 9 -2.13 -5.22 -11.15
N ALA A 10 -1.32 -6.03 -10.47
CA ALA A 10 -0.75 -7.25 -11.06
C ALA A 10 -1.81 -8.30 -11.47
N SER A 11 -3.06 -8.13 -11.02
CA SER A 11 -4.20 -9.00 -11.32
C SER A 11 -5.37 -8.24 -11.97
N TYR A 12 -5.18 -6.98 -12.35
CA TYR A 12 -6.21 -6.15 -12.98
C TYR A 12 -5.92 -6.01 -14.49
N ASP A 13 -6.86 -6.44 -15.32
CA ASP A 13 -6.68 -6.44 -16.79
C ASP A 13 -7.10 -5.12 -17.48
N GLY A 14 -7.55 -4.14 -16.69
CA GLY A 14 -7.96 -2.83 -17.21
C GLY A 14 -9.39 -2.75 -17.76
N THR A 15 -10.19 -3.82 -17.64
CA THR A 15 -11.52 -3.87 -18.27
C THR A 15 -12.66 -3.53 -17.31
N ASP A 16 -13.01 -4.45 -16.41
CA ASP A 16 -14.09 -4.29 -15.44
C ASP A 16 -13.52 -4.18 -14.03
N LEU A 17 -13.85 -3.08 -13.35
CA LEU A 17 -13.46 -2.86 -11.97
C LEU A 17 -14.39 -3.59 -10.99
N ALA A 18 -15.62 -3.89 -11.38
CA ALA A 18 -16.54 -4.62 -10.51
C ALA A 18 -15.98 -6.03 -10.21
N PRO A 19 -16.07 -6.53 -8.96
CA PRO A 19 -16.79 -5.98 -7.81
C PRO A 19 -15.93 -5.09 -6.88
N PHE A 20 -14.75 -4.66 -7.33
CA PHE A 20 -13.81 -3.87 -6.54
C PHE A 20 -14.20 -2.40 -6.47
N HIS A 21 -13.78 -1.73 -5.41
CA HIS A 21 -13.98 -0.29 -5.21
C HIS A 21 -12.84 0.53 -5.79
N GLY A 22 -11.75 -0.12 -6.21
CA GLY A 22 -10.54 0.56 -6.65
C GLY A 22 -9.38 -0.40 -6.89
N VAL A 23 -8.23 0.17 -7.20
CA VAL A 23 -7.00 -0.58 -7.51
C VAL A 23 -5.90 -0.21 -6.54
N HIS A 24 -5.12 -1.22 -6.13
CA HIS A 24 -3.86 -1.05 -5.41
C HIS A 24 -2.72 -1.32 -6.39
N LEU A 25 -2.02 -0.26 -6.81
CA LEU A 25 -0.91 -0.32 -7.75
C LEU A 25 0.30 -1.02 -7.13
N THR A 26 0.96 -1.88 -7.90
CA THR A 26 2.32 -2.30 -7.58
C THR A 26 3.30 -1.13 -7.79
N SER A 27 4.48 -1.20 -7.17
CA SER A 27 5.52 -0.18 -7.36
C SER A 27 5.96 -0.02 -8.81
N LYS A 28 5.91 -1.10 -9.62
CA LYS A 28 6.24 -1.07 -11.05
C LYS A 28 5.23 -0.26 -11.86
N ASP A 29 3.96 -0.36 -11.48
CA ASP A 29 2.83 0.25 -12.19
C ASP A 29 2.66 1.74 -11.87
N LEU A 30 3.31 2.25 -10.81
CA LEU A 30 3.28 3.67 -10.43
C LEU A 30 3.78 4.63 -11.52
N SER A 31 4.63 4.15 -12.43
CA SER A 31 5.14 4.95 -13.55
C SER A 31 4.25 4.90 -14.80
N ASP A 32 3.27 3.99 -14.86
CA ASP A 32 2.40 3.80 -16.01
C ASP A 32 1.22 4.77 -15.98
N LYS A 33 1.44 5.94 -16.58
CA LYS A 33 0.43 7.00 -16.69
C LYS A 33 -0.81 6.55 -17.48
N ALA A 34 -0.66 5.67 -18.47
CA ALA A 34 -1.78 5.21 -19.28
C ALA A 34 -2.67 4.26 -18.48
N LEU A 35 -2.08 3.35 -17.72
CA LEU A 35 -2.80 2.48 -16.78
C LEU A 35 -3.52 3.30 -15.71
N ILE A 36 -2.83 4.24 -15.05
CA ILE A 36 -3.42 5.10 -14.02
C ILE A 36 -4.60 5.90 -14.60
N GLN A 37 -4.44 6.46 -15.80
CA GLN A 37 -5.52 7.16 -16.48
C GLN A 37 -6.69 6.21 -16.77
N SER A 38 -6.43 5.00 -17.27
CA SER A 38 -7.48 3.99 -17.52
C SER A 38 -8.27 3.64 -16.26
N ILE A 39 -7.58 3.38 -15.13
CA ILE A 39 -8.20 3.10 -13.83
C ILE A 39 -9.11 4.26 -13.38
N ARG A 40 -8.69 5.51 -13.59
CA ARG A 40 -9.53 6.67 -13.23
C ARG A 40 -10.79 6.75 -14.09
N HIS A 41 -10.73 6.35 -15.35
CA HIS A 41 -11.90 6.33 -16.24
C HIS A 41 -12.83 5.14 -15.98
N SER A 42 -12.36 4.06 -15.33
CA SER A 42 -13.22 2.92 -14.98
C SER A 42 -14.20 3.21 -13.83
N GLY A 43 -14.11 4.39 -13.21
CA GLY A 43 -14.96 4.78 -12.08
C GLY A 43 -14.41 4.30 -10.73
N ALA A 44 -13.12 3.97 -10.66
CA ALA A 44 -12.46 3.64 -9.40
C ALA A 44 -12.65 4.74 -8.35
N GLN A 45 -13.15 4.35 -7.18
CA GLN A 45 -13.32 5.25 -6.03
C GLN A 45 -12.01 5.43 -5.26
N TYR A 46 -11.13 4.42 -5.33
CA TYR A 46 -9.85 4.42 -4.65
C TYR A 46 -8.71 4.02 -5.58
N LEU A 47 -7.59 4.72 -5.44
CA LEU A 47 -6.30 4.37 -6.00
C LEU A 47 -5.27 4.34 -4.88
N ALA A 48 -4.73 3.17 -4.59
CA ALA A 48 -3.67 2.99 -3.60
C ALA A 48 -2.39 2.50 -4.26
N ALA A 49 -1.27 2.50 -3.54
CA ALA A 49 -0.02 1.93 -4.06
C ALA A 49 0.88 1.30 -2.98
N SER A 50 1.68 0.33 -3.43
CA SER A 50 2.84 -0.17 -2.70
C SER A 50 4.07 0.69 -3.00
N CYS A 51 4.70 1.21 -1.95
CA CYS A 51 5.95 1.97 -2.04
C CYS A 51 7.04 1.32 -1.18
N HIS A 52 8.27 1.42 -1.66
CA HIS A 52 9.47 0.84 -1.05
C HIS A 52 10.62 1.83 -0.92
N ASN A 53 10.50 3.03 -1.50
CA ASN A 53 11.51 4.08 -1.46
C ASN A 53 10.87 5.46 -1.74
N GLU A 54 11.66 6.52 -1.55
CA GLU A 54 11.22 7.92 -1.74
C GLU A 54 10.75 8.22 -3.18
N GLN A 55 11.40 7.63 -4.19
CA GLN A 55 11.03 7.84 -5.59
C GLN A 55 9.62 7.30 -5.88
N GLU A 56 9.29 6.13 -5.35
CA GLU A 56 7.96 5.55 -5.48
C GLU A 56 6.90 6.35 -4.72
N ILE A 57 7.23 6.91 -3.56
CA ILE A 57 6.33 7.80 -2.83
C ILE A 57 6.03 9.06 -3.64
N GLU A 58 7.04 9.63 -4.28
CA GLU A 58 6.86 10.79 -5.16
C GLU A 58 6.02 10.46 -6.40
N LEU A 59 6.18 9.28 -6.98
CA LEU A 59 5.28 8.81 -8.04
C LEU A 59 3.84 8.64 -7.52
N ALA A 60 3.64 8.11 -6.32
CA ALA A 60 2.32 7.99 -5.71
C ALA A 60 1.66 9.35 -5.42
N ASN A 61 2.47 10.35 -5.00
CA ASN A 61 2.05 11.75 -4.87
C ASN A 61 1.55 12.30 -6.19
N GLN A 62 2.32 12.14 -7.27
CA GLN A 62 1.96 12.61 -8.61
C GLN A 62 0.76 11.87 -9.19
N ALA A 63 0.67 10.57 -8.92
CA ALA A 63 -0.47 9.75 -9.33
C ALA A 63 -1.74 10.15 -8.59
N GLY A 64 -1.66 10.86 -7.46
CA GLY A 64 -2.80 11.23 -6.63
C GLY A 64 -3.44 10.03 -5.96
N CYS A 65 -2.62 9.15 -5.37
CA CYS A 65 -3.12 8.00 -4.61
C CYS A 65 -3.83 8.47 -3.32
N ASP A 66 -4.91 7.77 -2.96
CA ASP A 66 -5.70 8.04 -1.76
C ASP A 66 -4.99 7.58 -0.48
N PHE A 67 -4.17 6.54 -0.58
CA PHE A 67 -3.26 6.10 0.48
C PHE A 67 -2.14 5.23 -0.10
N ILE A 68 -1.08 5.02 0.66
CA ILE A 68 0.01 4.12 0.28
C ILE A 68 0.35 3.15 1.41
N THR A 69 0.99 2.04 1.04
CA THR A 69 1.74 1.20 1.99
C THR A 69 3.22 1.44 1.82
N ILE A 70 3.96 1.48 2.94
CA ILE A 70 5.42 1.56 2.94
C ILE A 70 5.95 0.27 3.57
N SER A 71 6.85 -0.42 2.87
CA SER A 71 7.28 -1.77 3.26
C SER A 71 8.62 -2.23 2.65
N PRO A 72 9.25 -3.27 3.23
CA PRO A 72 8.92 -3.90 4.52
C PRO A 72 9.48 -3.09 5.70
N VAL A 73 8.63 -2.76 6.68
CA VAL A 73 9.06 -2.03 7.90
C VAL A 73 9.89 -2.91 8.82
N GLU A 74 9.44 -4.14 9.03
CA GLU A 74 10.14 -5.17 9.82
C GLU A 74 10.33 -6.45 9.00
N ALA A 75 11.15 -7.38 9.51
CA ALA A 75 11.37 -8.67 8.88
C ALA A 75 10.05 -9.47 8.78
N THR A 76 9.88 -10.24 7.70
CA THR A 76 8.62 -10.95 7.42
C THR A 76 8.89 -12.35 6.90
N ASN A 77 8.01 -13.29 7.22
CA ASN A 77 8.09 -14.65 6.67
C ASN A 77 7.73 -14.73 5.18
N SER A 78 6.99 -13.75 4.65
CA SER A 78 6.60 -13.72 3.23
C SER A 78 7.78 -13.38 2.31
N HIS A 79 8.69 -12.54 2.80
CA HIS A 79 9.90 -12.13 2.10
C HIS A 79 11.08 -12.10 3.09
N PRO A 80 11.63 -13.27 3.47
CA PRO A 80 12.67 -13.35 4.50
C PRO A 80 14.00 -12.73 4.07
N ASP A 81 14.25 -12.67 2.75
CA ASP A 81 15.48 -12.09 2.20
C ASP A 81 15.40 -10.57 2.00
N ALA A 82 14.23 -9.96 2.22
CA ALA A 82 14.07 -8.52 2.09
C ALA A 82 14.68 -7.82 3.31
N THR A 83 15.52 -6.81 3.07
CA THR A 83 16.07 -5.97 4.14
C THR A 83 15.00 -4.99 4.62
N PRO A 84 14.56 -5.05 5.89
CA PRO A 84 13.59 -4.12 6.42
C PRO A 84 14.15 -2.70 6.50
N ILE A 85 13.31 -1.71 6.22
CA ILE A 85 13.71 -0.29 6.29
C ILE A 85 13.80 0.21 7.74
N GLY A 86 13.09 -0.43 8.66
CA GLY A 86 12.98 -0.01 10.05
C GLY A 86 12.11 1.24 10.26
N TRP A 87 11.75 1.47 11.52
CA TRP A 87 10.79 2.51 11.90
C TRP A 87 11.29 3.94 11.68
N GLN A 88 12.58 4.21 11.84
CA GLN A 88 13.15 5.53 11.57
C GLN A 88 13.03 5.90 10.09
N CYS A 89 13.42 5.00 9.19
CA CYS A 89 13.29 5.22 7.75
C CYS A 89 11.81 5.32 7.34
N PHE A 90 10.94 4.47 7.90
CA PHE A 90 9.50 4.61 7.70
C PHE A 90 9.00 6.01 8.07
N ALA A 91 9.40 6.56 9.22
CA ALA A 91 8.96 7.88 9.66
C ALA A 91 9.51 9.03 8.79
N GLU A 92 10.71 8.88 8.23
CA GLU A 92 11.26 9.83 7.26
C GLU A 92 10.48 9.78 5.95
N GLN A 93 10.26 8.58 5.41
CA GLN A 93 9.51 8.35 4.18
C GLN A 93 8.04 8.78 4.30
N SER A 94 7.40 8.50 5.43
CA SER A 94 6.00 8.86 5.66
C SER A 94 5.75 10.37 5.64
N LYS A 95 6.77 11.20 5.92
CA LYS A 95 6.66 12.66 5.83
C LYS A 95 6.68 13.17 4.40
N LEU A 96 7.16 12.37 3.44
CA LEU A 96 7.19 12.71 2.02
C LEU A 96 5.85 12.45 1.33
N ALA A 97 4.98 11.64 1.95
CA ALA A 97 3.68 11.28 1.40
C ALA A 97 2.65 12.41 1.61
N ASN A 98 1.94 12.76 0.54
CA ASN A 98 0.82 13.73 0.59
C ASN A 98 -0.51 13.08 1.00
N MET A 99 -0.49 11.78 1.31
CA MET A 99 -1.65 10.95 1.64
C MET A 99 -1.34 10.07 2.86
N PRO A 100 -2.37 9.48 3.51
CA PRO A 100 -2.19 8.51 4.58
C PRO A 100 -1.26 7.36 4.21
N THR A 101 -0.36 7.01 5.13
CA THR A 101 0.58 5.89 4.99
C THR A 101 0.21 4.75 5.93
N PHE A 102 0.36 3.52 5.45
CA PHE A 102 0.16 2.31 6.24
C PHE A 102 1.46 1.52 6.32
N ALA A 103 1.93 1.22 7.53
CA ALA A 103 3.11 0.39 7.74
C ALA A 103 2.79 -1.06 7.33
N LEU A 104 3.60 -1.64 6.45
CA LEU A 104 3.45 -3.02 6.00
C LEU A 104 4.76 -3.79 6.12
N GLY A 105 4.64 -5.08 6.45
CA GLY A 105 5.75 -5.99 6.66
C GLY A 105 6.07 -6.19 8.14
N GLY A 106 5.78 -7.39 8.64
CA GLY A 106 5.95 -7.75 10.05
C GLY A 106 4.86 -7.20 10.97
N GLN A 107 3.80 -6.62 10.41
CA GLN A 107 2.79 -5.89 11.17
C GLN A 107 1.56 -6.73 11.52
N SER A 108 0.97 -6.42 12.68
CA SER A 108 -0.28 -6.97 13.21
C SER A 108 -1.12 -5.84 13.83
N THR A 109 -2.36 -6.15 14.25
CA THR A 109 -3.22 -5.20 14.97
C THR A 109 -2.59 -4.65 16.26
N HIS A 110 -1.64 -5.37 16.87
CA HIS A 110 -0.92 -4.92 18.06
C HIS A 110 0.09 -3.81 17.78
N ASN A 111 0.49 -3.61 16.52
CA ASN A 111 1.48 -2.61 16.13
C ASN A 111 0.86 -1.22 15.85
N VAL A 112 -0.47 -1.06 15.92
CA VAL A 112 -1.16 0.18 15.50
C VAL A 112 -0.63 1.42 16.23
N GLU A 113 -0.63 1.42 17.57
CA GLU A 113 -0.17 2.57 18.35
C GLU A 113 1.31 2.87 18.11
N HIS A 114 2.13 1.82 17.96
CA HIS A 114 3.54 1.96 17.65
C HIS A 114 3.74 2.59 16.26
N ALA A 115 3.03 2.10 15.24
CA ALA A 115 3.10 2.65 13.90
C ALA A 115 2.65 4.12 13.84
N GLN A 116 1.59 4.46 14.57
CA GLN A 116 1.10 5.83 14.69
C GLN A 116 2.14 6.76 15.35
N SER A 117 2.91 6.27 16.32
CA SER A 117 4.01 7.05 16.92
C SER A 117 5.13 7.40 15.91
N TYR A 118 5.23 6.66 14.80
CA TYR A 118 6.14 6.93 13.68
C TYR A 118 5.46 7.62 12.49
N GLY A 119 4.23 8.10 12.65
CA GLY A 119 3.51 8.87 11.64
C GLY A 119 2.63 8.06 10.69
N ALA A 120 2.50 6.74 10.91
CA ALA A 120 1.56 5.94 10.13
C ALA A 120 0.11 6.32 10.46
N HIS A 121 -0.77 6.26 9.46
CA HIS A 121 -2.21 6.29 9.70
C HIS A 121 -2.70 4.97 10.32
N GLY A 122 -2.05 3.86 9.95
CA GLY A 122 -2.33 2.54 10.48
C GLY A 122 -1.32 1.50 9.99
N VAL A 123 -1.72 0.24 10.07
CA VAL A 123 -0.91 -0.91 9.65
C VAL A 123 -1.63 -1.73 8.58
N ALA A 124 -0.87 -2.45 7.78
CA ALA A 124 -1.37 -3.45 6.85
C ALA A 124 -0.54 -4.73 6.96
N GLY A 125 -1.18 -5.89 6.77
CA GLY A 125 -0.51 -7.18 6.90
C GLY A 125 -1.30 -8.33 6.30
N ILE A 126 -0.61 -9.45 6.10
CA ILE A 126 -1.20 -10.69 5.59
C ILE A 126 -1.35 -11.68 6.75
N SER A 127 -0.27 -12.34 7.15
CA SER A 127 -0.29 -13.41 8.17
C SER A 127 -0.72 -12.93 9.56
N GLY A 128 -0.48 -11.66 9.91
CA GLY A 128 -0.93 -11.07 11.17
C GLY A 128 -2.42 -10.72 11.22
N PHE A 129 -3.14 -10.86 10.11
CA PHE A 129 -4.56 -10.50 9.96
C PHE A 129 -5.42 -11.64 9.42
N TRP A 130 -4.83 -12.55 8.64
CA TRP A 130 -5.51 -13.69 8.05
C TRP A 130 -4.96 -14.97 8.68
N HIS A 131 -5.74 -15.54 9.61
CA HIS A 131 -5.59 -16.93 9.97
C HIS A 131 -6.34 -17.75 8.92
N VAL A 132 -5.61 -18.33 7.98
CA VAL A 132 -6.17 -19.41 7.17
C VAL A 132 -6.16 -20.63 8.09
N GLU A 133 -7.31 -21.00 8.64
CA GLU A 133 -7.47 -22.33 9.25
C GLU A 133 -7.19 -23.36 8.15
N SER A 134 -6.13 -24.15 8.36
CA SER A 134 -5.75 -25.29 7.53
C SER A 134 -6.71 -26.46 7.70
#